data_AF-A0A0S3TKX2-F1
#
_entry.id   AF-A0A0S3TKX2-F1
#
_cell.length_a   1.000
_cell.length_b   1.000
_cell.length_c   1.000
_cell.angle_alpha   90.00
_cell.angle_beta   90.00
_cell.angle_gamma   90.00
#
_symmetry.space_group_name_H-M   'P 1'
#
loop_
_entity.id
_entity.type
_entity.pdbx_description
1 polymer ?
#
loop_
_entity_poly.entity_id
_entity_poly.type
_entity_poly.pdbx_seq_one_letter_code
_entity_poly.pdbx_strand_id
1 'polypeptide(L)'
;MGISSMKILSFLAGMISVPLAFSSQAATANSGSFVENLPPNYTSYAGKLVMGKSCSCSSSSISGAPPGPPPCNTNPCYGSSHTRYGWVYTNVEGINSSFCDQMMETSSGVPPCFQLDGDDAIIISGTVSTIKDVPFYSFTAYQSFTYNSDFSSNYAALGSSVGLSINNANIKKGTNGKYILIVTANTQTLDTVKNALKASGVPNSIINTYLLPASITNVGSSSYPDQLSLLLRITTQSQTERQQAETFVQQTAPETKVAFIKGPGITGNVTWDDIPKWNNQLRSTTVEYDKKFDQKLNALEQAVINSYAQKGYTLKASLTQSMTHVDPQECRTTPSYCAYDSPDALYTSFPCDFAPGPLDTLGCDIQIPKDSDDVLMLVGVDHSLVDDKSLAAYLSFESKTSIGSQDGTFSFVGLYTQGSAAQYVSSTNARNLYAVKITRTCGSDPFCVTVPYQGGAPEDTGFYTLGRIYLDKVTATSSNPANLIPARLLWFTKSNQ
;
A
#
# COMPACT_ATOMS: atom_id res chain seq x y z
N MET A 1 -5.40 -59.54 18.22
CA MET A 1 -5.11 -58.08 18.20
C MET A 1 -4.43 -57.79 16.87
N GLY A 2 -5.08 -57.39 15.77
CA GLY A 2 -6.33 -56.67 15.61
C GLY A 2 -6.05 -55.19 15.29
N ILE A 3 -5.52 -54.87 14.10
CA ILE A 3 -5.53 -53.50 13.58
C ILE A 3 -6.06 -53.52 12.15
N SER A 4 -7.04 -52.66 11.95
CA SER A 4 -8.06 -52.64 10.92
C SER A 4 -7.57 -52.06 9.59
N SER A 5 -7.96 -52.74 8.51
CA SER A 5 -8.12 -52.20 7.15
C SER A 5 -9.16 -51.07 7.12
N MET A 6 -8.98 -50.05 6.27
CA MET A 6 -9.93 -49.71 5.20
C MET A 6 -9.64 -48.39 4.46
N LYS A 7 -9.78 -48.49 3.13
CA LYS A 7 -10.31 -47.52 2.16
C LYS A 7 -9.38 -46.42 1.62
N ILE A 8 -8.64 -46.85 0.60
CA ILE A 8 -8.35 -46.10 -0.62
C ILE A 8 -9.68 -45.77 -1.31
N LEU A 9 -9.95 -44.49 -1.57
CA LEU A 9 -10.93 -44.06 -2.57
C LEU A 9 -10.25 -43.08 -3.52
N SER A 10 -9.99 -43.57 -4.72
CA SER A 10 -9.71 -42.82 -5.93
C SER A 10 -10.88 -41.90 -6.30
N PHE A 11 -10.60 -40.64 -6.60
CA PHE A 11 -11.51 -39.77 -7.36
C PHE A 11 -10.78 -39.21 -8.58
N LEU A 12 -11.15 -39.76 -9.74
CA LEU A 12 -10.87 -39.24 -11.07
C LEU A 12 -12.10 -38.42 -11.51
N ALA A 13 -11.82 -37.29 -12.18
CA ALA A 13 -12.67 -36.54 -13.11
C ALA A 13 -13.98 -35.89 -12.61
N GLY A 14 -14.05 -34.58 -12.82
CA GLY A 14 -15.28 -33.79 -12.78
C GLY A 14 -15.01 -32.30 -12.97
N MET A 15 -14.62 -31.88 -14.18
CA MET A 15 -14.73 -30.47 -14.57
C MET A 15 -16.22 -30.08 -14.53
N ILE A 16 -16.62 -29.34 -13.50
CA ILE A 16 -17.90 -28.66 -13.47
C ILE A 16 -17.62 -27.19 -13.76
N SER A 17 -17.88 -26.78 -15.00
CA SER A 17 -18.09 -25.39 -15.37
C SER A 17 -19.26 -24.84 -14.55
N VAL A 18 -18.96 -24.01 -13.54
CA VAL A 18 -19.99 -23.27 -12.79
C VAL A 18 -20.47 -22.11 -13.66
N PRO A 19 -21.74 -22.07 -14.09
CA PRO A 19 -22.26 -20.92 -14.80
C PRO A 19 -22.31 -19.70 -13.85
N LEU A 20 -21.66 -18.61 -14.26
CA LEU A 20 -21.66 -17.31 -13.59
C LEU A 20 -23.05 -16.67 -13.69
N ALA A 21 -23.96 -16.99 -12.76
CA ALA A 21 -25.23 -16.28 -12.64
C ALA A 21 -25.03 -14.98 -11.85
N PHE A 22 -24.99 -13.85 -12.56
CA PHE A 22 -25.18 -12.53 -11.96
C PHE A 22 -26.68 -12.27 -11.79
N SER A 23 -27.23 -12.38 -10.58
CA SER A 23 -28.57 -11.87 -10.32
C SER A 23 -28.68 -11.20 -8.95
N SER A 24 -29.03 -9.92 -8.95
CA SER A 24 -29.83 -9.32 -7.87
C SER A 24 -31.08 -8.71 -8.51
N GLN A 25 -32.26 -9.30 -8.25
CA GLN A 25 -33.58 -8.77 -8.64
C GLN A 25 -33.75 -7.32 -8.14
N ALA A 26 -34.45 -6.38 -8.79
CA ALA A 26 -35.50 -6.48 -9.81
C ALA A 26 -35.53 -5.24 -10.75
N ALA A 27 -35.74 -5.46 -12.05
CA ALA A 27 -36.71 -4.78 -12.93
C ALA A 27 -36.55 -5.32 -14.35
N THR A 28 -37.68 -5.60 -15.00
CA THR A 28 -37.84 -6.32 -16.26
C THR A 28 -37.24 -5.61 -17.49
N ALA A 29 -36.19 -6.18 -18.05
CA ALA A 29 -35.80 -6.21 -19.47
C ALA A 29 -34.74 -7.32 -19.62
N ASN A 30 -34.68 -8.02 -20.75
CA ASN A 30 -33.74 -9.12 -21.04
C ASN A 30 -32.29 -8.86 -20.53
N SER A 31 -31.98 -9.23 -19.30
CA SER A 31 -30.65 -9.06 -18.71
C SER A 31 -29.91 -10.39 -18.79
N GLY A 32 -29.31 -10.67 -19.95
CA GLY A 32 -28.33 -11.75 -20.06
C GLY A 32 -27.17 -11.53 -19.10
N SER A 33 -26.49 -12.61 -18.70
CA SER A 33 -25.28 -12.51 -17.89
C SER A 33 -24.24 -11.65 -18.65
N PHE A 34 -23.36 -10.93 -17.93
CA PHE A 34 -22.33 -10.09 -18.58
C PHE A 34 -21.54 -10.86 -19.65
N VAL A 35 -21.24 -12.13 -19.39
CA VAL A 35 -20.50 -12.99 -20.31
C VAL A 35 -21.30 -13.30 -21.58
N GLU A 36 -22.62 -13.46 -21.49
CA GLU A 36 -23.49 -13.65 -22.67
C GLU A 36 -23.56 -12.41 -23.57
N ASN A 37 -23.30 -11.23 -23.01
CA ASN A 37 -23.27 -9.98 -23.77
C ASN A 37 -21.90 -9.67 -24.38
N LEU A 38 -20.87 -10.49 -24.12
CA LEU A 38 -19.59 -10.39 -24.83
C LEU A 38 -19.72 -10.98 -26.25
N PRO A 39 -18.98 -10.45 -27.24
CA PRO A 39 -18.95 -11.04 -28.56
C PRO A 39 -18.41 -12.49 -28.54
N PRO A 40 -18.80 -13.36 -29.48
CA PRO A 40 -18.49 -14.80 -29.43
C PRO A 40 -17.00 -15.18 -29.40
N ASN A 41 -16.12 -14.25 -29.79
CA ASN A 41 -14.67 -14.44 -29.83
C ASN A 41 -13.95 -13.94 -28.58
N TYR A 42 -14.68 -13.46 -27.57
CA TYR A 42 -14.13 -13.15 -26.25
C TYR A 42 -14.39 -14.31 -25.29
N THR A 43 -13.38 -14.68 -24.52
CA THR A 43 -13.49 -15.75 -23.52
C THR A 43 -13.31 -15.18 -22.12
N SER A 44 -14.15 -15.60 -21.17
CA SER A 44 -14.05 -15.18 -19.77
C SER A 44 -13.50 -16.31 -18.91
N TYR A 45 -12.50 -15.99 -18.11
CA TYR A 45 -11.89 -16.87 -17.12
C TYR A 45 -12.11 -16.33 -15.72
N ALA A 46 -12.30 -17.23 -14.76
CA ALA A 46 -12.50 -16.85 -13.36
C ALA A 46 -11.19 -16.34 -12.75
N GLY A 47 -11.30 -15.28 -11.95
CA GLY A 47 -10.26 -14.81 -11.05
C GLY A 47 -10.80 -14.61 -9.64
N LYS A 48 -9.96 -14.10 -8.75
CA LYS A 48 -10.32 -13.74 -7.38
C LYS A 48 -9.51 -12.54 -6.90
N LEU A 49 -10.06 -11.82 -5.91
CA LEU A 49 -9.31 -10.87 -5.09
C LEU A 49 -8.75 -11.63 -3.87
N VAL A 50 -7.43 -11.80 -3.82
CA VAL A 50 -6.73 -12.48 -2.73
C VAL A 50 -6.22 -11.45 -1.75
N MET A 51 -6.65 -11.51 -0.49
CA MET A 51 -6.15 -10.61 0.55
C MET A 51 -4.90 -11.19 1.23
N GLY A 52 -3.90 -10.36 1.42
CA GLY A 52 -2.69 -10.67 2.19
C GLY A 52 -2.96 -10.72 3.68
N LYS A 53 -2.11 -11.48 4.39
CA LYS A 53 -2.11 -11.51 5.86
C LYS A 53 -1.39 -10.28 6.40
N SER A 54 -1.86 -9.76 7.54
CA SER A 54 -1.19 -8.67 8.28
C SER A 54 0.09 -9.16 8.97
N CYS A 55 1.15 -8.34 8.98
CA CYS A 55 2.52 -8.77 9.36
C CYS A 55 3.17 -7.98 10.47
N SER A 56 2.38 -7.32 11.31
CA SER A 56 2.94 -6.52 12.40
C SER A 56 3.53 -7.40 13.49
N CYS A 57 4.85 -7.42 13.62
CA CYS A 57 5.56 -8.05 14.73
C CYS A 57 5.68 -7.08 15.92
N SER A 58 4.69 -7.05 16.80
CA SER A 58 4.87 -6.49 18.14
C SER A 58 4.04 -7.31 19.11
N SER A 59 4.71 -8.05 20.01
CA SER A 59 4.08 -8.83 21.09
C SER A 59 3.81 -8.00 22.34
N SER A 60 4.25 -6.73 22.37
CA SER A 60 4.07 -5.82 23.50
C SER A 60 2.75 -5.06 23.33
N SER A 61 1.69 -5.62 23.91
CA SER A 61 0.44 -4.92 24.20
C SER A 61 0.72 -3.69 25.08
N ILE A 62 0.31 -2.51 24.63
CA ILE A 62 0.29 -1.28 25.44
C ILE A 62 -0.88 -1.39 26.43
N SER A 63 -0.72 -0.90 27.67
CA SER A 63 -1.85 -0.73 28.59
C SER A 63 -2.87 0.22 27.96
N GLY A 64 -4.03 -0.30 27.53
CA GLY A 64 -5.09 0.45 26.86
C GLY A 64 -5.11 0.37 25.32
N ALA A 65 -4.11 -0.26 24.67
CA ALA A 65 -4.21 -0.64 23.26
C ALA A 65 -4.53 -2.15 23.14
N PRO A 66 -5.20 -2.59 22.06
CA PRO A 66 -5.42 -4.01 21.82
C PRO A 66 -4.07 -4.75 21.78
N PRO A 67 -4.00 -6.01 22.27
CA PRO A 67 -2.78 -6.79 22.18
C PRO A 67 -2.28 -6.87 20.74
N GLY A 68 -0.98 -6.67 20.57
CA GLY A 68 -0.34 -6.85 19.28
C GLY A 68 -0.50 -8.29 18.80
N PRO A 69 -0.61 -8.53 17.48
CA PRO A 69 -0.86 -9.86 16.96
C PRO A 69 0.32 -10.82 17.26
N PRO A 70 0.08 -12.14 17.30
CA PRO A 70 1.12 -13.14 17.55
C PRO A 70 2.27 -13.06 16.52
N PRO A 71 3.46 -13.57 16.85
CA PRO A 71 4.65 -13.51 15.99
C PRO A 71 4.40 -14.07 14.59
N CYS A 72 4.99 -13.44 13.58
CA CYS A 72 4.81 -13.80 12.18
C CYS A 72 5.51 -15.13 11.86
N ASN A 73 4.74 -16.22 11.80
CA ASN A 73 5.21 -17.52 11.33
C ASN A 73 4.71 -17.83 9.91
N THR A 74 4.20 -16.85 9.15
CA THR A 74 3.54 -17.10 7.86
C THR A 74 4.15 -16.30 6.71
N ASN A 75 4.75 -17.03 5.77
CA ASN A 75 5.20 -16.54 4.46
C ASN A 75 4.06 -16.70 3.43
N PRO A 76 3.79 -15.74 2.52
CA PRO A 76 4.32 -14.39 2.42
C PRO A 76 3.53 -13.36 3.23
N CYS A 77 4.24 -12.33 3.68
CA CYS A 77 3.75 -11.35 4.62
C CYS A 77 3.74 -9.94 3.99
N TYR A 78 2.55 -9.38 3.74
CA TYR A 78 2.36 -8.05 3.20
C TYR A 78 1.38 -7.27 4.08
N GLY A 79 1.87 -6.29 4.83
CA GLY A 79 1.01 -5.49 5.70
C GLY A 79 1.73 -4.95 6.92
N SER A 80 1.38 -3.75 7.34
CA SER A 80 1.50 -3.36 8.76
C SER A 80 0.20 -3.69 9.48
N SER A 81 0.15 -3.52 10.80
CA SER A 81 -1.09 -3.70 11.60
C SER A 81 -2.25 -2.85 11.05
N HIS A 82 -1.91 -1.77 10.35
CA HIS A 82 -2.78 -0.73 9.82
C HIS A 82 -2.90 -0.70 8.30
N THR A 83 -2.25 -1.61 7.57
CA THR A 83 -2.39 -1.71 6.11
C THR A 83 -2.78 -3.13 5.70
N ARG A 84 -3.83 -3.27 4.91
CA ARG A 84 -4.18 -4.52 4.22
C ARG A 84 -3.89 -4.36 2.74
N TYR A 85 -3.35 -5.43 2.16
CA TYR A 85 -3.08 -5.52 0.74
C TYR A 85 -3.91 -6.64 0.14
N GLY A 86 -4.37 -6.48 -1.09
CA GLY A 86 -5.03 -7.52 -1.86
C GLY A 86 -4.57 -7.51 -3.30
N TRP A 87 -4.67 -8.65 -3.98
CA TRP A 87 -4.25 -8.80 -5.37
C TRP A 87 -5.30 -9.49 -6.20
N VAL A 88 -5.43 -9.05 -7.45
CA VAL A 88 -6.13 -9.83 -8.46
C VAL A 88 -5.26 -11.02 -8.87
N TYR A 89 -5.86 -12.20 -8.87
CA TYR A 89 -5.18 -13.45 -9.21
C TYR A 89 -6.10 -14.42 -9.95
N THR A 90 -5.50 -15.26 -10.78
CA THR A 90 -6.11 -16.45 -11.37
C THR A 90 -5.08 -17.58 -11.44
N ASN A 91 -5.54 -18.83 -11.47
CA ASN A 91 -4.73 -20.03 -11.69
C ASN A 91 -4.85 -20.56 -13.13
N VAL A 92 -5.42 -19.76 -14.04
CA VAL A 92 -5.59 -20.13 -15.45
C VAL A 92 -4.24 -20.06 -16.14
N GLU A 93 -3.80 -21.20 -16.66
CA GLU A 93 -2.56 -21.33 -17.44
C GLU A 93 -2.54 -20.35 -18.61
N GLY A 94 -1.40 -19.67 -18.82
CA GLY A 94 -1.25 -18.63 -19.84
C GLY A 94 -1.81 -17.26 -19.46
N ILE A 95 -2.43 -17.14 -18.29
CA ILE A 95 -2.79 -15.85 -17.67
C ILE A 95 -2.04 -15.68 -16.34
N ASN A 96 -1.91 -16.75 -15.55
CA ASN A 96 -1.09 -16.72 -14.35
C ASN A 96 0.41 -16.60 -14.70
N SER A 97 1.17 -16.00 -13.79
CA SER A 97 2.62 -15.91 -13.91
C SER A 97 3.31 -17.04 -13.15
N SER A 98 3.78 -18.07 -13.86
CA SER A 98 4.60 -19.13 -13.25
C SER A 98 5.89 -18.59 -12.62
N PHE A 99 6.44 -17.51 -13.20
CA PHE A 99 7.60 -16.82 -12.65
C PHE A 99 7.31 -16.18 -11.30
N CYS A 100 6.21 -15.43 -11.15
CA CYS A 100 5.83 -14.87 -9.86
C CYS A 100 5.45 -15.96 -8.85
N ASP A 101 4.82 -17.05 -9.29
CA ASP A 101 4.52 -18.20 -8.44
C ASP A 101 5.83 -18.82 -7.88
N GLN A 102 6.84 -19.04 -8.72
CA GLN A 102 8.16 -19.51 -8.29
C GLN A 102 8.83 -18.51 -7.33
N MET A 103 8.79 -17.22 -7.65
CA MET A 103 9.40 -16.20 -6.81
C MET A 103 8.70 -16.06 -5.45
N MET A 104 7.39 -16.29 -5.36
CA MET A 104 6.68 -16.34 -4.09
C MET A 104 7.13 -17.50 -3.20
N GLU A 105 7.54 -18.62 -3.80
CA GLU A 105 8.08 -19.78 -3.06
C GLU A 105 9.50 -19.52 -2.56
N THR A 106 10.32 -18.80 -3.34
CA THR A 106 11.74 -18.58 -3.04
C THR A 106 12.05 -17.23 -2.36
N SER A 107 11.11 -16.28 -2.37
CA SER A 107 11.31 -14.92 -1.87
C SER A 107 10.07 -14.39 -1.14
N SER A 108 10.27 -13.90 0.08
CA SER A 108 9.25 -13.15 0.82
C SER A 108 9.15 -11.73 0.26
N GLY A 109 8.26 -11.46 -0.69
CA GLY A 109 8.09 -10.08 -1.19
C GLY A 109 7.56 -9.90 -2.61
N VAL A 110 7.37 -10.99 -3.36
CA VAL A 110 6.67 -10.96 -4.66
C VAL A 110 5.15 -11.19 -4.53
N PRO A 111 4.29 -10.26 -4.98
CA PRO A 111 2.85 -10.45 -4.96
C PRO A 111 2.41 -11.42 -6.07
N PRO A 112 1.18 -11.95 -5.99
CA PRO A 112 0.56 -12.62 -7.12
C PRO A 112 0.57 -11.73 -8.37
N CYS A 113 0.99 -12.30 -9.50
CA CYS A 113 1.03 -11.61 -10.79
C CYS A 113 0.21 -12.36 -11.83
N PHE A 114 -0.09 -11.65 -12.91
CA PHE A 114 -0.71 -12.16 -14.12
C PHE A 114 0.02 -11.57 -15.34
N GLN A 115 -0.29 -12.12 -16.51
CA GLN A 115 0.16 -11.61 -17.79
C GLN A 115 -1.06 -11.33 -18.66
N LEU A 116 -0.94 -10.35 -19.55
CA LEU A 116 -2.01 -9.96 -20.48
C LEU A 116 -1.44 -9.82 -21.89
N ASP A 117 -2.23 -10.25 -22.87
CA ASP A 117 -2.12 -9.78 -24.24
C ASP A 117 -2.70 -8.37 -24.36
N GLY A 118 -2.34 -7.68 -25.45
CA GLY A 118 -2.71 -6.28 -25.60
C GLY A 118 -4.20 -6.00 -25.69
N ASP A 119 -5.02 -6.96 -26.13
CA ASP A 119 -6.48 -6.87 -26.21
C ASP A 119 -7.22 -7.62 -25.09
N ASP A 120 -6.51 -8.11 -24.09
CA ASP A 120 -7.11 -8.68 -22.89
C ASP A 120 -7.68 -7.59 -21.96
N ALA A 121 -8.53 -8.02 -21.03
CA ALA A 121 -8.99 -7.17 -19.95
C ALA A 121 -9.15 -7.92 -18.62
N ILE A 122 -9.12 -7.16 -17.53
CA ILE A 122 -9.53 -7.61 -16.20
C ILE A 122 -10.74 -6.81 -15.78
N ILE A 123 -11.75 -7.49 -15.25
CA ILE A 123 -12.97 -6.87 -14.72
C ILE A 123 -13.07 -7.23 -13.25
N ILE A 124 -13.24 -6.22 -12.41
CA ILE A 124 -13.43 -6.37 -10.97
C ILE A 124 -14.74 -5.72 -10.61
N SER A 125 -15.65 -6.48 -10.02
CA SER A 125 -16.94 -6.01 -9.53
C SER A 125 -17.05 -6.30 -8.05
N GLY A 126 -17.15 -5.25 -7.24
CA GLY A 126 -17.20 -5.37 -5.78
C GLY A 126 -17.96 -4.22 -5.13
N THR A 127 -17.82 -4.12 -3.82
CA THR A 127 -18.29 -2.97 -3.03
C THR A 127 -17.21 -2.51 -2.08
N VAL A 128 -17.14 -1.19 -1.86
CA VAL A 128 -16.27 -0.56 -0.86
C VAL A 128 -17.04 -0.08 0.36
N SER A 129 -18.31 -0.47 0.52
CA SER A 129 -19.17 0.00 1.62
C SER A 129 -18.65 -0.34 3.01
N THR A 130 -18.00 -1.49 3.17
CA THR A 130 -17.41 -1.91 4.46
C THR A 130 -16.19 -1.08 4.86
N ILE A 131 -15.53 -0.44 3.89
CA ILE A 131 -14.35 0.43 4.08
C ILE A 131 -14.65 1.88 3.68
N LYS A 132 -15.91 2.32 3.77
CA LYS A 132 -16.29 3.68 3.33
C LYS A 132 -15.65 4.79 4.18
N ASP A 133 -15.34 4.49 5.45
CA ASP A 133 -14.81 5.45 6.41
C ASP A 133 -13.28 5.31 6.59
N VAL A 134 -12.63 4.37 5.89
CA VAL A 134 -11.17 4.26 5.97
C VAL A 134 -10.53 5.46 5.27
N PRO A 135 -9.42 6.00 5.80
CA PRO A 135 -8.82 7.24 5.31
C PRO A 135 -8.28 7.11 3.89
N PHE A 136 -7.84 5.92 3.49
CA PHE A 136 -7.33 5.69 2.15
C PHE A 136 -7.48 4.22 1.73
N TYR A 137 -7.90 4.04 0.47
CA TYR A 137 -7.73 2.81 -0.28
C TYR A 137 -7.47 3.13 -1.74
N SER A 138 -6.76 2.25 -2.45
CA SER A 138 -6.48 2.39 -3.87
C SER A 138 -6.35 1.06 -4.60
N PHE A 139 -6.72 1.06 -5.87
CA PHE A 139 -6.33 0.07 -6.87
C PHE A 139 -5.21 0.65 -7.73
N THR A 140 -4.06 -0.01 -7.75
CA THR A 140 -2.89 0.41 -8.53
C THR A 140 -2.31 -0.78 -9.26
N ALA A 141 -2.11 -0.66 -10.58
CA ALA A 141 -1.46 -1.68 -11.37
C ALA A 141 0.05 -1.46 -11.32
N TYR A 142 0.82 -2.54 -11.41
CA TYR A 142 2.27 -2.53 -11.40
C TYR A 142 2.81 -3.40 -12.51
N GLN A 143 3.90 -2.95 -13.11
CA GLN A 143 4.83 -3.84 -13.78
C GLN A 143 5.75 -4.42 -12.70
N SER A 144 5.46 -5.64 -12.26
CA SER A 144 6.20 -6.32 -11.19
C SER A 144 7.57 -6.78 -11.69
N PHE A 145 7.63 -7.37 -12.89
CA PHE A 145 8.87 -7.80 -13.52
C PHE A 145 8.87 -7.49 -15.01
N THR A 146 10.07 -7.24 -15.53
CA THR A 146 10.32 -7.05 -16.96
C THR A 146 11.50 -7.89 -17.43
N TYR A 147 11.54 -8.19 -18.73
CA TYR A 147 12.65 -8.91 -19.33
C TYR A 147 13.96 -8.12 -19.17
N ASN A 148 14.99 -8.80 -18.68
CA ASN A 148 16.35 -8.29 -18.67
C ASN A 148 17.34 -9.46 -18.71
N SER A 149 18.12 -9.54 -19.81
CA SER A 149 19.10 -10.59 -20.06
C SER A 149 20.29 -10.59 -19.11
N ASP A 150 20.51 -9.50 -18.38
CA ASP A 150 21.63 -9.38 -17.43
C ASP A 150 21.39 -10.20 -16.16
N PHE A 151 20.14 -10.60 -15.90
CA PHE A 151 19.77 -11.46 -14.78
C PHE A 151 19.65 -12.92 -15.24
N SER A 152 20.11 -13.86 -14.42
CA SER A 152 20.02 -15.31 -14.71
C SER A 152 18.57 -15.80 -14.83
N SER A 153 17.62 -15.12 -14.19
CA SER A 153 16.17 -15.36 -14.32
C SER A 153 15.58 -14.85 -15.64
N ASN A 154 16.34 -14.04 -16.41
CA ASN A 154 15.86 -13.18 -17.49
C ASN A 154 14.84 -12.12 -17.05
N TYR A 155 14.66 -11.90 -15.75
CA TYR A 155 13.71 -10.93 -15.22
C TYR A 155 14.37 -9.99 -14.21
N ALA A 156 14.20 -8.69 -14.42
CA ALA A 156 14.45 -7.67 -13.41
C ALA A 156 13.19 -7.41 -12.58
N ALA A 157 13.34 -7.34 -11.26
CA ALA A 157 12.27 -6.91 -10.37
C ALA A 157 12.10 -5.38 -10.46
N LEU A 158 10.91 -4.94 -10.83
CA LEU A 158 10.58 -3.52 -10.96
C LEU A 158 9.66 -3.08 -9.82
N GLY A 159 8.44 -3.63 -9.73
CA GLY A 159 7.43 -3.10 -8.82
C GLY A 159 7.10 -1.63 -9.09
N SER A 160 6.99 -1.26 -10.37
CA SER A 160 6.76 0.12 -10.83
C SER A 160 5.29 0.35 -11.19
N SER A 161 4.67 1.38 -10.62
CA SER A 161 3.25 1.70 -10.78
C SER A 161 2.89 2.16 -12.18
N VAL A 162 1.78 1.67 -12.73
CA VAL A 162 1.34 1.95 -14.10
C VAL A 162 0.22 2.99 -14.08
N GLY A 163 0.56 4.27 -14.23
CA GLY A 163 -0.45 5.33 -14.29
C GLY A 163 -1.13 5.62 -12.95
N LEU A 164 -2.15 6.47 -12.98
CA LEU A 164 -2.85 6.91 -11.77
C LEU A 164 -3.68 5.80 -11.11
N SER A 165 -3.57 5.71 -9.78
CA SER A 165 -4.42 4.83 -8.97
C SER A 165 -5.91 5.21 -9.04
N ILE A 166 -6.78 4.20 -8.95
CA ILE A 166 -8.21 4.40 -8.65
C ILE A 166 -8.39 4.29 -7.14
N ASN A 167 -8.64 5.42 -6.47
CA ASN A 167 -8.63 5.53 -5.01
C ASN A 167 -9.95 6.06 -4.44
N ASN A 168 -10.03 6.16 -3.12
CA ASN A 168 -11.24 6.58 -2.41
C ASN A 168 -11.76 7.99 -2.79
N ALA A 169 -10.92 8.84 -3.38
CA ALA A 169 -11.31 10.18 -3.85
C ALA A 169 -11.80 10.22 -5.31
N ASN A 170 -11.33 9.33 -6.19
CA ASN A 170 -11.69 9.34 -7.62
C ASN A 170 -12.54 8.15 -8.10
N ILE A 171 -12.74 7.13 -7.26
CA ILE A 171 -13.51 5.94 -7.63
C ILE A 171 -14.98 6.28 -7.89
N LYS A 172 -15.46 5.87 -9.06
CA LYS A 172 -16.89 5.88 -9.42
C LYS A 172 -17.59 4.72 -8.73
N LYS A 173 -18.52 5.03 -7.83
CA LYS A 173 -19.28 4.05 -7.04
C LYS A 173 -20.73 4.47 -6.87
N GLY A 174 -21.62 3.49 -6.77
CA GLY A 174 -23.03 3.71 -6.46
C GLY A 174 -23.23 4.12 -5.00
N THR A 175 -24.46 4.51 -4.64
CA THR A 175 -24.83 4.87 -3.25
C THR A 175 -24.61 3.72 -2.26
N ASN A 176 -24.66 2.47 -2.74
CA ASN A 176 -24.37 1.25 -1.98
C ASN A 176 -22.89 0.83 -2.06
N GLY A 177 -22.00 1.72 -2.51
CA GLY A 177 -20.56 1.49 -2.63
C GLY A 177 -20.17 0.51 -3.72
N LYS A 178 -21.09 0.02 -4.56
CA LYS A 178 -20.77 -0.88 -5.68
C LYS A 178 -19.94 -0.15 -6.74
N TYR A 179 -18.93 -0.83 -7.26
CA TYR A 179 -18.08 -0.34 -8.34
C TYR A 179 -17.77 -1.47 -9.33
N ILE A 180 -17.43 -1.09 -10.56
CA ILE A 180 -16.78 -1.96 -11.53
C ILE A 180 -15.48 -1.29 -11.98
N LEU A 181 -14.38 -2.04 -12.03
CA LEU A 181 -13.10 -1.59 -12.57
C LEU A 181 -12.74 -2.45 -13.78
N ILE A 182 -12.47 -1.80 -14.92
CA ILE A 182 -11.96 -2.43 -16.13
C ILE A 182 -10.49 -2.04 -16.28
N VAL A 183 -9.61 -3.03 -16.38
CA VAL A 183 -8.18 -2.87 -16.65
C VAL A 183 -7.87 -3.43 -18.04
N THR A 184 -7.28 -2.66 -18.95
CA THR A 184 -6.96 -3.14 -20.32
C THR A 184 -5.95 -2.25 -21.03
N ALA A 185 -5.27 -2.79 -22.04
CA ALA A 185 -4.38 -2.07 -22.94
C ALA A 185 -4.97 -1.76 -24.33
N ASN A 186 -6.27 -1.97 -24.50
CA ASN A 186 -6.95 -1.78 -25.78
C ASN A 186 -8.28 -1.02 -25.62
N THR A 187 -8.43 0.10 -26.34
CA THR A 187 -9.64 0.93 -26.28
C THR A 187 -10.86 0.25 -26.90
N GLN A 188 -10.67 -0.60 -27.91
CA GLN A 188 -11.75 -1.40 -28.50
C GLN A 188 -12.23 -2.49 -27.52
N THR A 189 -11.30 -3.16 -26.83
CA THR A 189 -11.64 -4.10 -25.75
C THR A 189 -12.38 -3.37 -24.63
N LEU A 190 -11.91 -2.18 -24.23
CA LEU A 190 -12.56 -1.35 -23.24
C LEU A 190 -14.02 -1.04 -23.61
N ASP A 191 -14.28 -0.60 -24.84
CA ASP A 191 -15.62 -0.27 -25.30
C ASP A 191 -16.50 -1.51 -25.41
N THR A 192 -15.94 -2.63 -25.87
CA THR A 192 -16.63 -3.93 -25.93
C THR A 192 -17.10 -4.36 -24.55
N VAL A 193 -16.20 -4.37 -23.57
CA VAL A 193 -16.51 -4.74 -22.18
C VAL A 193 -17.51 -3.76 -21.56
N LYS A 194 -17.34 -2.45 -21.77
CA LYS A 194 -18.29 -1.43 -21.29
C LYS A 194 -19.69 -1.64 -21.85
N ASN A 195 -19.81 -1.95 -23.13
CA ASN A 195 -21.09 -2.18 -23.78
C ASN A 195 -21.77 -3.46 -23.27
N ALA A 196 -21.01 -4.54 -23.08
CA ALA A 196 -21.51 -5.77 -22.48
C ALA A 196 -22.02 -5.55 -21.04
N LEU A 197 -21.29 -4.79 -20.23
CA LEU A 197 -21.72 -4.42 -18.87
C LEU A 197 -23.00 -3.58 -18.88
N LYS A 198 -23.10 -2.58 -19.77
CA LYS A 198 -24.31 -1.77 -19.92
C LYS A 198 -25.51 -2.60 -20.37
N ALA A 199 -25.32 -3.53 -21.29
CA ALA A 199 -26.36 -4.46 -21.74
C ALA A 199 -26.86 -5.36 -20.59
N SER A 200 -26.01 -5.69 -19.62
CA SER A 200 -26.40 -6.36 -18.37
C SER A 200 -26.98 -5.43 -17.29
N GLY A 201 -27.27 -4.16 -17.62
CA GLY A 201 -27.90 -3.21 -16.71
C GLY A 201 -26.94 -2.48 -15.76
N VAL A 202 -25.62 -2.59 -15.96
CA VAL A 202 -24.65 -1.83 -15.15
C VAL A 202 -24.67 -0.36 -15.57
N PRO A 203 -24.92 0.59 -14.65
CA PRO A 203 -24.89 2.00 -14.97
C PRO A 203 -23.46 2.49 -15.21
N ASN A 204 -23.27 3.33 -16.22
CA ASN A 204 -21.95 3.90 -16.55
C ASN A 204 -21.33 4.71 -15.39
N SER A 205 -22.16 5.22 -14.47
CA SER A 205 -21.74 5.99 -13.31
C SER A 205 -20.95 5.20 -12.26
N ILE A 206 -20.89 3.87 -12.35
CA ILE A 206 -20.08 3.02 -11.45
C ILE A 206 -18.96 2.27 -12.16
N ILE A 207 -18.78 2.51 -13.48
CA ILE A 207 -17.74 1.88 -14.29
C ILE A 207 -16.50 2.77 -14.30
N ASN A 208 -15.40 2.20 -13.79
CA ASN A 208 -14.06 2.78 -13.76
C ASN A 208 -13.20 2.17 -14.86
N THR A 209 -12.19 2.90 -15.29
CA THR A 209 -11.24 2.46 -16.32
C THR A 209 -9.83 2.67 -15.81
N TYR A 210 -9.00 1.66 -15.99
CA TYR A 210 -7.57 1.67 -15.73
C TYR A 210 -6.85 1.22 -17.00
N LEU A 211 -6.11 2.12 -17.63
CA LEU A 211 -5.43 1.81 -18.87
C LEU A 211 -4.01 1.31 -18.59
N LEU A 212 -3.60 0.28 -19.31
CA LEU A 212 -2.24 -0.22 -19.34
C LEU A 212 -1.62 0.09 -20.71
N PRO A 213 -0.35 0.48 -20.83
CA PRO A 213 0.28 0.59 -22.13
C PRO A 213 0.46 -0.78 -22.77
N ALA A 214 0.21 -0.86 -24.08
CA ALA A 214 0.39 -2.07 -24.86
C ALA A 214 1.82 -2.62 -24.82
N SER A 215 2.81 -1.76 -24.56
CA SER A 215 4.23 -2.13 -24.48
C SER A 215 4.55 -3.08 -23.31
N ILE A 216 3.66 -3.21 -22.32
CA ILE A 216 3.84 -4.09 -21.14
C ILE A 216 2.77 -5.19 -21.06
N THR A 217 2.01 -5.41 -22.14
CA THR A 217 0.99 -6.45 -22.28
C THR A 217 1.28 -7.26 -23.54
N ASN A 218 2.23 -8.19 -23.45
CA ASN A 218 2.99 -8.70 -24.60
C ASN A 218 3.07 -10.24 -24.67
N VAL A 219 2.21 -10.98 -23.98
CA VAL A 219 2.22 -12.47 -23.90
C VAL A 219 2.39 -13.16 -25.25
N GLY A 220 1.57 -12.82 -26.22
CA GLY A 220 1.54 -13.42 -27.55
C GLY A 220 2.65 -12.96 -28.49
N SER A 221 3.50 -12.02 -28.04
CA SER A 221 4.57 -11.42 -28.86
C SER A 221 5.96 -11.50 -28.23
N SER A 222 6.07 -11.90 -26.96
CA SER A 222 7.33 -11.95 -26.21
C SER A 222 7.59 -13.36 -25.67
N SER A 223 8.84 -13.82 -25.78
CA SER A 223 9.28 -15.04 -25.08
C SER A 223 9.39 -14.85 -23.56
N TYR A 224 9.51 -13.60 -23.11
CA TYR A 224 9.58 -13.19 -21.70
C TYR A 224 8.59 -12.04 -21.48
N PRO A 225 7.29 -12.34 -21.36
CA PRO A 225 6.29 -11.30 -21.19
C PRO A 225 6.46 -10.57 -19.87
N ASP A 226 5.99 -9.33 -19.82
CA ASP A 226 5.97 -8.57 -18.58
C ASP A 226 5.01 -9.19 -17.57
N GLN A 227 5.40 -9.15 -16.31
CA GLN A 227 4.62 -9.70 -15.21
C GLN A 227 3.93 -8.54 -14.50
N LEU A 228 2.60 -8.56 -14.51
CA LEU A 228 1.78 -7.47 -13.99
C LEU A 228 1.13 -7.86 -12.67
N SER A 229 0.90 -6.90 -11.79
CA SER A 229 0.04 -7.10 -10.63
C SER A 229 -0.95 -5.94 -10.49
N LEU A 230 -2.09 -6.21 -9.86
CA LEU A 230 -3.05 -5.16 -9.50
C LEU A 230 -3.31 -5.25 -8.01
N LEU A 231 -2.87 -4.22 -7.29
CA LEU A 231 -2.89 -4.14 -5.84
C LEU A 231 -4.10 -3.34 -5.38
N LEU A 232 -4.90 -3.90 -4.48
CA LEU A 232 -5.77 -3.16 -3.58
C LEU A 232 -4.98 -2.84 -2.30
N ARG A 233 -4.80 -1.58 -1.98
CA ARG A 233 -4.25 -1.11 -0.70
C ARG A 233 -5.36 -0.52 0.15
N ILE A 234 -5.43 -0.87 1.43
CA ILE A 234 -6.38 -0.32 2.41
C ILE A 234 -5.59 0.08 3.65
N THR A 235 -5.65 1.34 4.04
CA THR A 235 -4.91 1.86 5.21
C THR A 235 -5.86 2.39 6.28
N THR A 236 -5.52 2.20 7.55
CA THR A 236 -6.36 2.57 8.70
C THR A 236 -5.58 3.42 9.72
N GLN A 237 -6.26 4.36 10.36
CA GLN A 237 -5.73 5.26 11.38
C GLN A 237 -6.38 5.08 12.74
N SER A 238 -7.46 4.29 12.84
CA SER A 238 -8.14 3.99 14.10
C SER A 238 -8.45 2.51 14.26
N GLN A 239 -8.78 2.09 15.48
CA GLN A 239 -9.19 0.70 15.74
C GLN A 239 -10.52 0.36 15.06
N THR A 240 -11.44 1.33 14.97
CA THR A 240 -12.71 1.16 14.26
C THR A 240 -12.48 0.91 12.78
N GLU A 241 -11.62 1.70 12.13
CA GLU A 241 -11.25 1.51 10.72
C GLU A 241 -10.51 0.20 10.51
N ARG A 242 -9.65 -0.22 11.45
CA ARG A 242 -9.02 -1.54 11.41
C ARG A 242 -10.07 -2.65 11.42
N GLN A 243 -11.08 -2.56 12.28
CA GLN A 243 -12.17 -3.54 12.29
C GLN A 243 -12.95 -3.55 10.97
N GLN A 244 -13.21 -2.38 10.38
CA GLN A 244 -13.83 -2.25 9.06
C GLN A 244 -13.00 -2.94 7.96
N ALA A 245 -11.68 -2.72 7.95
CA ALA A 245 -10.77 -3.38 7.01
C ALA A 245 -10.75 -4.91 7.20
N GLU A 246 -10.79 -5.41 8.44
CA GLU A 246 -10.90 -6.85 8.70
C GLU A 246 -12.24 -7.43 8.24
N THR A 247 -13.34 -6.72 8.46
CA THR A 247 -14.66 -7.10 7.94
C THR A 247 -14.63 -7.16 6.42
N PHE A 248 -13.99 -6.20 5.74
CA PHE A 248 -13.80 -6.26 4.30
C PHE A 248 -13.03 -7.50 3.89
N VAL A 249 -11.89 -7.80 4.53
CA VAL A 249 -11.06 -8.97 4.22
C VAL A 249 -11.85 -10.28 4.37
N GLN A 250 -12.63 -10.41 5.45
CA GLN A 250 -13.31 -11.65 5.79
C GLN A 250 -14.61 -11.86 5.03
N GLN A 251 -15.34 -10.79 4.70
CA GLN A 251 -16.71 -10.88 4.18
C GLN A 251 -16.84 -10.29 2.77
N THR A 252 -16.21 -9.15 2.50
CA THR A 252 -16.39 -8.43 1.23
C THR A 252 -15.43 -8.86 0.13
N ALA A 253 -14.15 -9.12 0.45
CA ALA A 253 -13.17 -9.54 -0.52
C ALA A 253 -13.51 -10.90 -1.17
N PRO A 254 -13.97 -11.93 -0.42
CA PRO A 254 -14.40 -13.20 -1.02
C PRO A 254 -15.61 -13.08 -1.96
N GLU A 255 -16.46 -12.06 -1.75
CA GLU A 255 -17.63 -11.80 -2.60
C GLU A 255 -17.28 -10.96 -3.84
N THR A 256 -16.13 -10.28 -3.84
CA THR A 256 -15.65 -9.49 -4.98
C THR A 256 -15.39 -10.40 -6.18
N LYS A 257 -16.05 -10.11 -7.30
CA LYS A 257 -15.93 -10.88 -8.53
C LYS A 257 -14.80 -10.35 -9.39
N VAL A 258 -13.97 -11.25 -9.87
CA VAL A 258 -12.87 -10.94 -10.80
C VAL A 258 -13.00 -11.85 -12.01
N ALA A 259 -12.94 -11.26 -13.20
CA ALA A 259 -12.93 -11.98 -14.46
C ALA A 259 -11.75 -11.51 -15.32
N PHE A 260 -11.03 -12.46 -15.90
CA PHE A 260 -10.03 -12.20 -16.93
C PHE A 260 -10.68 -12.48 -18.28
N ILE A 261 -10.67 -11.48 -19.16
CA ILE A 261 -11.28 -11.54 -20.48
C ILE A 261 -10.16 -11.66 -21.50
N LYS A 262 -10.11 -12.78 -22.22
CA LYS A 262 -9.24 -12.96 -23.37
C LYS A 262 -9.90 -12.39 -24.61
N GLY A 263 -9.20 -11.48 -25.28
CA GLY A 263 -9.59 -10.95 -26.58
C GLY A 263 -9.25 -11.92 -27.73
N PRO A 264 -9.71 -11.64 -28.96
CA PRO A 264 -9.47 -12.48 -30.13
C PRO A 264 -8.08 -12.32 -30.78
N GLY A 265 -7.31 -11.30 -30.39
CA GLY A 265 -6.02 -10.93 -30.93
C GLY A 265 -4.93 -10.97 -29.86
N ILE A 266 -3.87 -10.19 -30.10
CA ILE A 266 -2.75 -10.03 -29.17
C ILE A 266 -2.29 -8.57 -29.02
N THR A 267 -2.91 -7.64 -29.75
CA THR A 267 -2.42 -6.27 -29.92
C THR A 267 -3.20 -5.27 -29.09
N GLY A 268 -2.47 -4.41 -28.37
CA GLY A 268 -3.03 -3.24 -27.68
C GLY A 268 -2.78 -1.97 -28.48
N ASN A 269 -3.49 -0.90 -28.15
CA ASN A 269 -3.33 0.41 -28.79
C ASN A 269 -3.12 1.55 -27.80
N VAL A 270 -3.21 1.29 -26.50
CA VAL A 270 -2.91 2.28 -25.47
C VAL A 270 -1.40 2.49 -25.39
N THR A 271 -0.99 3.74 -25.33
CA THR A 271 0.39 4.19 -25.17
C THR A 271 0.58 4.86 -23.80
N TRP A 272 1.82 5.14 -23.43
CA TRP A 272 2.11 5.91 -22.20
C TRP A 272 1.54 7.33 -22.22
N ASP A 273 1.29 7.91 -23.39
CA ASP A 273 0.70 9.25 -23.52
C ASP A 273 -0.83 9.25 -23.31
N ASP A 274 -1.48 8.10 -23.47
CA ASP A 274 -2.91 7.93 -23.17
C ASP A 274 -3.19 7.84 -21.67
N ILE A 275 -2.15 7.68 -20.85
CA ILE A 275 -2.26 7.50 -19.40
C ILE A 275 -2.03 8.85 -18.71
N PRO A 276 -2.95 9.29 -17.82
CA PRO A 276 -2.75 10.50 -17.03
C PRO A 276 -1.46 10.44 -16.21
N LYS A 277 -0.65 11.49 -16.31
CA LYS A 277 0.59 11.65 -15.54
C LYS A 277 0.28 12.28 -14.18
N TRP A 278 0.76 11.69 -13.10
CA TRP A 278 0.45 12.11 -11.74
C TRP A 278 0.99 13.49 -11.39
N ASN A 279 2.18 13.81 -11.90
CA ASN A 279 2.85 15.08 -11.67
C ASN A 279 2.07 16.28 -12.23
N ASN A 280 1.26 16.07 -13.28
CA ASN A 280 0.39 17.10 -13.84
C ASN A 280 -0.76 17.50 -12.90
N GLN A 281 -1.05 16.69 -11.88
CA GLN A 281 -2.14 16.93 -10.92
C GLN A 281 -1.63 17.60 -9.62
N LEU A 282 -0.32 17.79 -9.46
CA LEU A 282 0.23 18.38 -8.25
C LEU A 282 -0.25 19.82 -8.04
N ARG A 283 -0.72 20.10 -6.83
CA ARG A 283 -1.07 21.47 -6.42
C ARG A 283 0.17 22.28 -6.08
N SER A 284 0.04 23.60 -6.19
CA SER A 284 1.04 24.60 -5.75
C SER A 284 0.62 25.34 -4.47
N THR A 285 -0.31 24.79 -3.70
CA THR A 285 -0.89 25.46 -2.53
C THR A 285 0.04 25.34 -1.32
N THR A 286 0.35 26.45 -0.66
CA THR A 286 1.28 26.48 0.48
C THR A 286 0.57 26.64 1.82
N VAL A 287 -0.63 26.05 1.95
CA VAL A 287 -1.54 26.34 3.07
C VAL A 287 -0.92 26.07 4.45
N GLU A 288 0.00 25.10 4.53
CA GLU A 288 0.71 24.81 5.77
C GLU A 288 1.64 25.97 6.19
N TYR A 289 2.38 26.52 5.23
CA TYR A 289 3.26 27.67 5.41
C TYR A 289 2.47 28.98 5.59
N ASP A 290 1.34 29.14 4.91
CA ASP A 290 0.47 30.31 5.06
C ASP A 290 -0.10 30.40 6.48
N LYS A 291 -0.46 29.24 7.06
CA LYS A 291 -0.95 29.10 8.43
C LYS A 291 0.16 29.07 9.49
N LYS A 292 1.41 29.25 9.08
CA LYS A 292 2.59 29.30 9.96
C LYS A 292 2.79 28.03 10.79
N PHE A 293 2.45 26.86 10.24
CA PHE A 293 2.69 25.60 10.95
C PHE A 293 4.18 25.28 11.11
N ASP A 294 5.05 25.87 10.29
CA ASP A 294 6.50 25.78 10.40
C ASP A 294 6.98 26.44 11.69
N GLN A 295 6.45 27.62 11.99
CA GLN A 295 6.74 28.33 13.23
C GLN A 295 6.18 27.59 14.46
N LYS A 296 4.99 27.00 14.33
CA LYS A 296 4.41 26.18 15.41
C LYS A 296 5.20 24.89 15.64
N LEU A 297 5.73 24.26 14.58
CA LEU A 297 6.61 23.10 14.68
C LEU A 297 7.92 23.47 15.38
N ASN A 298 8.54 24.61 15.04
CA ASN A 298 9.74 25.09 15.74
C ASN A 298 9.49 25.30 17.24
N ALA A 299 8.32 25.86 17.60
CA ALA A 299 7.94 26.03 19.00
C ALA A 299 7.74 24.67 19.72
N LEU A 300 7.16 23.69 19.04
CA LEU A 300 7.01 22.32 19.56
C LEU A 300 8.36 21.63 19.75
N GLU A 301 9.25 21.69 18.75
CA GLU A 301 10.61 21.14 18.83
C GLU A 301 11.34 21.69 20.05
N GLN A 302 11.34 23.02 20.24
CA GLN A 302 11.98 23.63 21.39
C GLN A 302 11.34 23.21 22.73
N ALA A 303 10.01 23.07 22.78
CA ALA A 303 9.31 22.62 23.98
C ALA A 303 9.67 21.16 24.34
N VAL A 304 9.79 20.28 23.33
CA VAL A 304 10.24 18.89 23.52
C VAL A 304 11.69 18.86 24.01
N ILE A 305 12.59 19.62 23.38
CA ILE A 305 14.00 19.72 23.80
C ILE A 305 14.10 20.17 25.26
N ASN A 306 13.38 21.23 25.63
CA ASN A 306 13.38 21.75 27.01
C ASN A 306 12.82 20.73 28.01
N SER A 307 11.75 20.00 27.65
CA SER A 307 11.16 18.96 28.50
C SER A 307 12.13 17.82 28.78
N TYR A 308 12.87 17.38 27.76
CA TYR A 308 13.87 16.32 27.91
C TYR A 308 15.13 16.80 28.64
N ALA A 309 15.57 18.05 28.43
CA ALA A 309 16.65 18.65 29.19
C ALA A 309 16.36 18.69 30.70
N GLN A 310 15.13 19.05 31.10
CA GLN A 310 14.69 19.02 32.49
C GLN A 310 14.69 17.60 33.10
N LYS A 311 14.59 16.57 32.26
CA LYS A 311 14.68 15.15 32.66
C LYS A 311 16.12 14.61 32.63
N GLY A 312 17.13 15.46 32.40
CA GLY A 312 18.55 15.09 32.38
C GLY A 312 19.07 14.59 31.04
N TYR A 313 18.32 14.77 29.95
CA TYR A 313 18.74 14.36 28.62
C TYR A 313 19.45 15.48 27.86
N THR A 314 20.31 15.09 26.92
CA THR A 314 20.94 15.99 25.95
C THR A 314 20.50 15.60 24.53
N LEU A 315 20.33 16.59 23.66
CA LEU A 315 20.04 16.37 22.26
C LEU A 315 21.31 15.94 21.54
N LYS A 316 21.32 14.70 21.02
CA LYS A 316 22.42 14.11 20.25
C LYS A 316 22.34 14.48 18.77
N ALA A 317 21.13 14.49 18.20
CA ALA A 317 20.89 14.84 16.80
C ALA A 317 19.48 15.37 16.59
N SER A 318 19.29 16.22 15.57
CA SER A 318 17.99 16.61 15.02
C SER A 318 18.05 16.40 13.51
N LEU A 319 17.22 15.49 13.00
CA LEU A 319 17.18 15.12 11.59
C LEU A 319 15.91 15.66 10.95
N THR A 320 16.04 16.25 9.77
CA THR A 320 14.90 16.75 8.99
C THR A 320 14.41 15.66 8.04
N GLN A 321 13.10 15.46 7.99
CA GLN A 321 12.49 14.53 7.05
C GLN A 321 12.79 14.93 5.60
N SER A 322 13.21 13.98 4.79
CA SER A 322 13.22 14.08 3.33
C SER A 322 11.90 13.51 2.79
N MET A 323 11.34 14.13 1.75
CA MET A 323 10.11 13.69 1.09
C MET A 323 10.33 13.67 -0.41
N THR A 324 10.06 12.52 -1.04
CA THR A 324 10.25 12.34 -2.48
C THR A 324 9.09 11.57 -3.10
N HIS A 325 8.85 11.84 -4.37
CA HIS A 325 8.14 10.89 -5.22
C HIS A 325 9.16 9.89 -5.77
N VAL A 326 8.70 8.67 -5.99
CA VAL A 326 9.43 7.71 -6.81
C VAL A 326 8.98 7.92 -8.25
N ASP A 327 9.93 8.00 -9.20
CA ASP A 327 9.59 8.06 -10.62
C ASP A 327 9.49 6.62 -11.18
N PRO A 328 8.26 6.12 -11.44
CA PRO A 328 8.10 4.78 -11.98
C PRO A 328 8.71 4.63 -13.39
N GLN A 329 8.87 5.72 -14.15
CA GLN A 329 9.47 5.67 -15.48
C GLN A 329 10.99 5.52 -15.40
N GLU A 330 11.64 6.17 -14.44
CA GLU A 330 13.07 5.99 -14.18
C GLU A 330 13.38 4.51 -13.90
N CYS A 331 12.62 3.87 -13.00
CA CYS A 331 12.76 2.46 -12.69
C CYS A 331 12.59 1.52 -13.90
N ARG A 332 11.79 1.91 -14.91
CA ARG A 332 11.64 1.12 -16.14
C ARG A 332 12.80 1.31 -17.10
N THR A 333 13.24 2.56 -17.28
CA THR A 333 14.32 2.89 -18.23
C THR A 333 15.67 2.36 -17.77
N THR A 334 15.90 2.38 -16.46
CA THR A 334 17.06 1.75 -15.80
C THR A 334 16.50 0.73 -14.81
N PRO A 335 16.28 -0.53 -15.25
CA PRO A 335 15.59 -1.56 -14.48
C PRO A 335 16.08 -1.63 -13.03
N SER A 336 15.26 -1.10 -12.12
CA SER A 336 15.54 -1.02 -10.69
C SER A 336 14.25 -1.18 -9.90
N TYR A 337 14.38 -1.67 -8.66
CA TYR A 337 13.23 -1.97 -7.82
C TYR A 337 12.65 -0.69 -7.21
N CYS A 338 11.45 -0.34 -7.63
CA CYS A 338 10.64 0.81 -7.22
C CYS A 338 9.80 0.54 -5.94
N ALA A 339 9.99 -0.61 -5.28
CA ALA A 339 9.35 -0.94 -4.01
C ALA A 339 7.81 -0.85 -3.98
N TYR A 340 7.15 -1.14 -5.11
CA TYR A 340 5.71 -0.94 -5.28
C TYR A 340 5.32 0.50 -4.95
N ASP A 341 5.91 1.42 -5.73
CA ASP A 341 5.67 2.85 -5.64
C ASP A 341 4.18 3.19 -5.81
N SER A 342 3.77 4.42 -5.53
CA SER A 342 2.38 4.78 -5.68
C SER A 342 2.26 6.23 -6.13
N PRO A 343 1.56 6.52 -7.24
CA PRO A 343 1.37 7.90 -7.70
C PRO A 343 0.51 8.74 -6.74
N ASP A 344 -0.12 8.11 -5.76
CA ASP A 344 -0.87 8.72 -4.67
C ASP A 344 -0.09 8.80 -3.33
N ALA A 345 1.19 8.43 -3.33
CA ALA A 345 2.06 8.44 -2.15
C ALA A 345 3.29 9.34 -2.31
N LEU A 346 3.62 10.05 -1.23
CA LEU A 346 4.97 10.54 -0.99
C LEU A 346 5.69 9.56 -0.08
N TYR A 347 6.96 9.32 -0.39
CA TYR A 347 7.85 8.48 0.39
C TYR A 347 8.78 9.37 1.19
N THR A 348 8.99 9.05 2.45
CA THR A 348 9.76 9.89 3.35
C THR A 348 10.79 9.09 4.12
N SER A 349 11.93 9.71 4.41
CA SER A 349 13.00 9.13 5.22
C SER A 349 13.68 10.22 6.04
N PHE A 350 14.58 9.82 6.93
CA PHE A 350 15.45 10.75 7.67
C PHE A 350 16.89 10.50 7.24
N PRO A 351 17.48 11.34 6.38
CA PRO A 351 18.87 11.20 5.97
C PRO A 351 19.83 11.50 7.14
N CYS A 352 20.99 10.88 7.11
CA CYS A 352 22.05 11.09 8.11
C CYS A 352 22.99 12.18 7.62
N ASP A 353 22.84 13.40 8.17
CA ASP A 353 23.68 14.55 7.81
C ASP A 353 25.17 14.37 8.18
N PHE A 354 25.53 13.31 8.90
CA PHE A 354 26.88 13.02 9.41
C PHE A 354 27.52 11.73 8.83
N ALA A 355 26.87 11.03 7.92
CA ALA A 355 27.42 9.81 7.30
C ALA A 355 27.99 10.15 5.89
N PRO A 356 29.29 9.93 5.61
CA PRO A 356 29.91 10.24 4.32
C PRO A 356 29.72 9.13 3.26
N GLY A 357 28.74 8.24 3.44
CA GLY A 357 28.44 7.15 2.51
C GLY A 357 27.34 7.53 1.52
N PRO A 358 27.26 6.88 0.35
CA PRO A 358 26.07 7.00 -0.51
C PRO A 358 24.86 6.64 0.36
N LEU A 359 23.88 7.54 0.43
CA LEU A 359 22.62 7.34 1.14
C LEU A 359 22.16 5.90 0.90
N ASP A 360 22.27 5.04 1.91
CA ASP A 360 21.60 3.74 1.84
C ASP A 360 20.13 4.13 1.66
N THR A 361 19.53 3.68 0.56
CA THR A 361 18.28 4.19 -0.05
C THR A 361 17.07 4.29 0.89
N LEU A 362 17.20 3.87 2.15
CA LEU A 362 16.20 3.76 3.19
C LEU A 362 16.39 4.73 4.38
N GLY A 363 17.46 5.53 4.43
CA GLY A 363 17.69 6.59 5.44
C GLY A 363 18.72 6.24 6.51
N CYS A 364 18.65 6.90 7.68
CA CYS A 364 19.53 6.63 8.82
C CYS A 364 19.30 5.26 9.43
N ASP A 365 20.36 4.46 9.55
CA ASP A 365 20.38 3.29 10.43
C ASP A 365 20.48 3.77 11.88
N ILE A 366 19.39 3.64 12.63
CA ILE A 366 19.30 4.08 14.02
C ILE A 366 19.48 2.88 14.94
N GLN A 367 20.51 2.96 15.78
CA GLN A 367 20.81 1.94 16.78
C GLN A 367 20.48 2.46 18.18
N ILE A 368 19.51 1.82 18.84
CA ILE A 368 19.19 2.05 20.26
C ILE A 368 19.59 0.79 21.04
N PRO A 369 20.71 0.76 21.76
CA PRO A 369 21.14 -0.42 22.50
C PRO A 369 20.06 -0.92 23.49
N LYS A 370 20.04 -2.22 23.78
CA LYS A 370 19.05 -2.87 24.65
C LYS A 370 18.86 -2.16 26.00
N ASP A 371 19.95 -1.76 26.64
CA ASP A 371 19.97 -1.13 27.96
C ASP A 371 20.18 0.39 27.87
N SER A 372 19.94 0.97 26.70
CA SER A 372 20.05 2.40 26.49
C SER A 372 18.81 3.13 27.03
N ASP A 373 19.06 4.24 27.72
CA ASP A 373 18.04 5.22 28.08
C ASP A 373 17.70 6.15 26.89
N ASP A 374 18.25 5.94 25.69
CA ASP A 374 18.02 6.80 24.54
C ASP A 374 16.53 6.87 24.15
N VAL A 375 16.14 8.06 23.72
CA VAL A 375 14.78 8.35 23.28
C VAL A 375 14.83 9.12 21.99
N LEU A 376 14.04 8.68 21.02
CA LEU A 376 13.75 9.44 19.82
C LEU A 376 12.38 10.11 19.99
N MET A 377 12.26 11.35 19.56
CA MET A 377 11.00 12.06 19.45
C MET A 377 10.78 12.44 17.99
N LEU A 378 9.70 11.93 17.40
CA LEU A 378 9.26 12.40 16.09
C LEU A 378 8.21 13.50 16.28
N VAL A 379 8.53 14.71 15.84
CA VAL A 379 7.63 15.86 15.85
C VAL A 379 7.32 16.32 14.44
N GLY A 380 6.08 16.75 14.17
CA GLY A 380 5.70 17.18 12.83
C GLY A 380 4.31 17.77 12.75
N VAL A 381 3.92 18.13 11.52
CA VAL A 381 2.57 18.58 11.17
C VAL A 381 1.75 17.36 10.77
N ASP A 382 0.56 17.21 11.34
CA ASP A 382 -0.38 16.22 10.84
C ASP A 382 -1.05 16.75 9.57
N HIS A 383 -0.46 16.42 8.42
CA HIS A 383 -0.91 16.84 7.09
C HIS A 383 -2.37 16.47 6.79
N SER A 384 -2.95 15.52 7.55
CA SER A 384 -4.35 15.11 7.41
C SER A 384 -5.36 16.03 8.11
N LEU A 385 -4.89 16.89 9.02
CA LEU A 385 -5.74 17.75 9.87
C LEU A 385 -5.70 19.24 9.50
N VAL A 386 -4.85 19.63 8.54
CA VAL A 386 -4.54 21.03 8.22
C VAL A 386 -5.76 21.86 7.78
N ASP A 387 -6.72 21.26 7.07
CA ASP A 387 -8.09 21.77 6.82
C ASP A 387 -8.94 20.77 6.02
N ASP A 388 -10.17 21.17 5.68
CA ASP A 388 -11.10 20.43 4.81
C ASP A 388 -10.58 20.21 3.38
N LYS A 389 -9.48 20.86 3.00
CA LYS A 389 -8.74 20.69 1.73
C LYS A 389 -7.36 20.08 1.98
N SER A 390 -7.25 19.25 3.03
CA SER A 390 -5.99 18.71 3.54
C SER A 390 -5.12 18.13 2.43
N LEU A 391 -3.81 18.39 2.58
CA LEU A 391 -2.81 17.95 1.62
C LEU A 391 -2.54 16.45 1.72
N ALA A 392 -2.98 15.79 2.80
CA ALA A 392 -2.97 14.34 2.92
C ALA A 392 -4.31 13.81 3.46
N ALA A 393 -4.65 12.59 3.11
CA ALA A 393 -5.71 11.78 3.72
C ALA A 393 -5.15 10.83 4.78
N TYR A 394 -3.87 10.45 4.65
CA TYR A 394 -3.23 9.51 5.55
C TYR A 394 -1.73 9.76 5.68
N LEU A 395 -1.21 9.51 6.88
CA LEU A 395 0.20 9.54 7.20
C LEU A 395 0.54 8.30 8.02
N SER A 396 1.62 7.62 7.65
CA SER A 396 2.22 6.59 8.48
C SER A 396 3.72 6.65 8.47
N PHE A 397 4.31 6.07 9.50
CA PHE A 397 5.71 5.71 9.53
C PHE A 397 5.84 4.26 9.93
N GLU A 398 6.79 3.58 9.31
CA GLU A 398 7.13 2.18 9.55
C GLU A 398 8.63 2.06 9.70
N SER A 399 9.07 1.17 10.58
CA SER A 399 10.47 0.82 10.67
C SER A 399 10.81 -0.35 9.76
N LYS A 400 12.05 -0.36 9.27
CA LYS A 400 12.66 -1.50 8.60
C LYS A 400 13.91 -1.89 9.36
N THR A 401 14.09 -3.18 9.56
CA THR A 401 15.28 -3.74 10.19
C THR A 401 16.49 -3.46 9.31
N SER A 402 17.59 -3.09 9.93
CA SER A 402 18.88 -2.97 9.25
C SER A 402 19.37 -4.34 8.78
N ILE A 403 20.26 -4.38 7.78
CA ILE A 403 20.80 -5.65 7.28
C ILE A 403 21.53 -6.35 8.43
N GLY A 404 21.19 -7.62 8.68
CA GLY A 404 21.73 -8.39 9.80
C GLY A 404 21.03 -8.15 11.15
N SER A 405 20.08 -7.21 11.21
CA SER A 405 19.36 -6.88 12.44
C SER A 405 18.36 -7.96 12.84
N GLN A 406 18.28 -8.21 14.15
CA GLN A 406 17.26 -9.04 14.79
C GLN A 406 16.19 -8.22 15.51
N ASP A 407 16.19 -6.88 15.38
CA ASP A 407 15.06 -6.09 15.87
C ASP A 407 13.79 -6.41 15.08
N GLY A 408 12.62 -6.24 15.68
CA GLY A 408 11.36 -6.33 14.95
C GLY A 408 11.01 -5.01 14.25
N THR A 409 10.04 -5.07 13.33
CA THR A 409 9.48 -3.87 12.72
C THR A 409 8.34 -3.30 13.56
N PHE A 410 8.17 -1.98 13.52
CA PHE A 410 7.07 -1.27 14.17
C PHE A 410 6.47 -0.25 13.20
N SER A 411 5.25 0.20 13.47
CA SER A 411 4.58 1.20 12.65
C SER A 411 3.74 2.10 13.53
N PHE A 412 3.57 3.35 13.13
CA PHE A 412 2.60 4.24 13.74
C PHE A 412 1.82 5.04 12.70
N VAL A 413 0.57 5.30 13.07
CA VAL A 413 -0.49 5.94 12.29
C VAL A 413 -1.23 6.93 13.19
N GLY A 414 -2.33 7.52 12.70
CA GLY A 414 -3.17 8.50 13.41
C GLY A 414 -3.39 8.26 14.93
N LEU A 415 -3.54 7.01 15.37
CA LEU A 415 -3.63 6.65 16.80
C LEU A 415 -2.52 7.23 17.70
N TYR A 416 -1.30 7.35 17.18
CA TYR A 416 -0.15 7.84 17.94
C TYR A 416 0.07 9.34 17.75
N THR A 417 -0.37 9.90 16.63
CA THR A 417 -0.11 11.30 16.28
C THR A 417 -1.16 12.24 16.87
N GLN A 418 -2.44 11.87 16.84
CA GLN A 418 -3.54 12.76 17.18
C GLN A 418 -3.53 13.14 18.67
N GLY A 419 -3.36 14.45 18.94
CA GLY A 419 -3.35 15.02 20.30
C GLY A 419 -2.02 14.89 21.05
N SER A 420 -1.02 14.21 20.48
CA SER A 420 0.25 13.94 21.17
C SER A 420 1.06 15.20 21.47
N ALA A 421 1.01 16.22 20.62
CA ALA A 421 1.68 17.50 20.85
C ALA A 421 1.15 18.28 22.06
N ALA A 422 -0.06 17.99 22.55
CA ALA A 422 -0.66 18.69 23.68
C ALA A 422 0.07 18.44 25.01
N GLN A 423 0.97 17.44 25.05
CA GLN A 423 1.88 17.22 26.18
C GLN A 423 2.93 18.33 26.34
N TYR A 424 3.22 19.08 25.26
CA TYR A 424 4.36 20.01 25.21
C TYR A 424 3.97 21.46 24.92
N VAL A 425 2.90 21.66 24.16
CA VAL A 425 2.40 23.00 23.79
C VAL A 425 0.90 23.12 24.07
N SER A 426 0.38 24.36 24.07
CA SER A 426 -1.04 24.62 24.31
C SER A 426 -1.94 23.87 23.33
N SER A 427 -3.15 23.50 23.75
CA SER A 427 -4.11 22.77 22.91
C SER A 427 -4.40 23.46 21.57
N THR A 428 -4.37 24.79 21.54
CA THR A 428 -4.54 25.59 20.32
C THR A 428 -3.37 25.41 19.34
N ASN A 429 -2.14 25.32 19.85
CA ASN A 429 -0.95 25.09 19.02
C ASN A 429 -0.77 23.61 18.66
N ALA A 430 -1.22 22.70 19.52
CA ALA A 430 -1.08 21.25 19.35
C ALA A 430 -2.03 20.65 18.29
N ARG A 431 -3.16 21.30 17.97
CA ARG A 431 -4.25 20.71 17.18
C ARG A 431 -3.83 20.08 15.84
N ASN A 432 -2.82 20.65 15.18
CA ASN A 432 -2.33 20.21 13.87
C ASN A 432 -0.92 19.63 13.94
N LEU A 433 -0.40 19.41 15.13
CA LEU A 433 0.95 18.92 15.35
C LEU A 433 0.90 17.57 16.07
N TYR A 434 1.97 16.82 15.94
CA TYR A 434 2.18 15.59 16.69
C TYR A 434 3.58 15.54 17.32
N ALA A 435 3.72 14.79 18.40
CA ALA A 435 4.96 14.48 19.10
C ALA A 435 4.93 13.03 19.60
N VAL A 436 5.53 12.11 18.85
CA VAL A 436 5.53 10.67 19.14
C VAL A 436 6.88 10.26 19.72
N LYS A 437 6.86 9.54 20.83
CA LYS A 437 8.05 8.97 21.47
C LYS A 437 8.37 7.60 20.87
N ILE A 438 9.65 7.33 20.59
CA ILE A 438 10.15 6.02 20.16
C ILE A 438 11.30 5.63 21.09
N THR A 439 11.19 4.47 21.75
CA THR A 439 12.18 4.00 22.75
C THR A 439 12.06 2.50 23.00
N ARG A 440 12.94 1.91 23.81
CA ARG A 440 12.87 0.48 24.21
C ARG A 440 11.76 0.20 25.23
N THR A 441 11.30 1.18 26.00
CA THR A 441 10.19 1.01 26.96
C THR A 441 9.26 2.23 27.03
N CYS A 442 7.96 2.00 26.84
CA CYS A 442 6.96 3.08 26.84
C CYS A 442 6.35 3.40 28.20
N GLY A 443 6.43 2.49 29.17
CA GLY A 443 5.75 2.66 30.45
C GLY A 443 4.25 2.92 30.25
N SER A 444 3.75 4.03 30.79
CA SER A 444 2.36 4.46 30.66
C SER A 444 2.13 5.58 29.63
N ASP A 445 3.12 5.92 28.79
CA ASP A 445 2.98 6.98 27.79
C ASP A 445 2.12 6.50 26.60
N PRO A 446 0.93 7.10 26.37
CA PRO A 446 0.04 6.66 25.30
C PRO A 446 0.53 7.03 23.90
N PHE A 447 1.47 7.98 23.78
CA PHE A 447 2.01 8.42 22.48
C PHE A 447 3.43 7.89 22.27
N CYS A 448 3.70 6.70 22.80
CA CYS A 448 4.97 6.01 22.69
C CYS A 448 4.88 4.72 21.87
N VAL A 449 5.89 4.49 21.05
CA VAL A 449 6.10 3.26 20.28
C VAL A 449 7.37 2.57 20.78
N THR A 450 7.25 1.27 21.08
CA THR A 450 8.37 0.45 21.54
C THR A 450 9.15 -0.10 20.35
N VAL A 451 10.48 0.03 20.36
CA VAL A 451 11.37 -0.69 19.43
C VAL A 451 11.48 -2.15 19.90
N PRO A 452 10.88 -3.11 19.18
CA PRO A 452 10.87 -4.51 19.61
C PRO A 452 12.26 -5.13 19.43
N TYR A 453 12.82 -5.68 20.51
CA TYR A 453 14.08 -6.42 20.49
C TYR A 453 13.80 -7.93 20.43
N GLN A 454 14.30 -8.63 19.40
CA GLN A 454 14.09 -10.09 19.28
C GLN A 454 15.34 -10.92 19.64
N GLY A 455 16.47 -10.31 19.99
CA GLY A 455 17.73 -10.98 20.35
C GLY A 455 18.96 -10.36 19.67
N GLY A 456 20.14 -10.93 19.88
CA GLY A 456 21.39 -10.51 19.23
C GLY A 456 22.39 -9.77 20.14
N ALA A 457 23.49 -9.28 19.55
CA ALA A 457 24.35 -8.30 20.21
C ALA A 457 23.79 -6.89 19.92
N PRO A 458 23.84 -5.92 20.85
CA PRO A 458 23.28 -4.58 20.64
C PRO A 458 23.82 -3.85 19.40
N GLU A 459 25.07 -4.12 19.02
CA GLU A 459 25.72 -3.63 17.79
C GLU A 459 25.08 -4.18 16.50
N ASP A 460 24.39 -5.31 16.59
CA ASP A 460 23.62 -5.93 15.51
C ASP A 460 22.14 -5.52 15.57
N THR A 461 21.80 -4.45 16.30
CA THR A 461 20.41 -3.95 16.39
C THR A 461 20.29 -2.57 15.80
N GLY A 462 19.49 -2.47 14.74
CA GLY A 462 19.26 -1.22 14.03
C GLY A 462 17.95 -1.23 13.27
N PHE A 463 17.43 -0.03 13.04
CA PHE A 463 16.28 0.19 12.18
C PHE A 463 16.35 1.52 11.41
N TYR A 464 15.74 1.51 10.24
CA TYR A 464 15.39 2.71 9.46
C TYR A 464 13.98 3.14 9.78
N THR A 465 13.68 4.44 9.66
CA THR A 465 12.30 4.95 9.69
C THR A 465 11.91 5.45 8.30
N LEU A 466 10.87 4.83 7.73
CA LEU A 466 10.27 5.21 6.46
C LEU A 466 8.87 5.75 6.72
N GLY A 467 8.50 6.82 6.03
CA GLY A 467 7.16 7.38 6.10
C GLY A 467 6.46 7.34 4.75
N ARG A 468 5.13 7.33 4.81
CA ARG A 468 4.27 7.44 3.64
C ARG A 468 3.19 8.46 3.90
N ILE A 469 3.05 9.41 2.99
CA ILE A 469 1.99 10.43 3.01
C ILE A 469 1.08 10.15 1.84
N TYR A 470 -0.16 9.78 2.14
CA TYR A 470 -1.14 9.42 1.14
C TYR A 470 -2.19 10.49 0.96
N LEU A 471 -2.39 10.71 -0.33
CA LEU A 471 -3.47 11.34 -1.03
C LEU A 471 -3.81 12.78 -0.62
N ASP A 472 -3.45 13.70 -1.50
CA ASP A 472 -4.11 15.01 -1.55
C ASP A 472 -5.58 14.80 -1.93
N LYS A 473 -6.48 15.18 -1.01
CA LYS A 473 -7.92 14.91 -1.12
C LYS A 473 -8.61 15.64 -2.28
N VAL A 474 -7.99 16.67 -2.83
CA VAL A 474 -8.58 17.49 -3.90
C VAL A 474 -8.20 16.94 -5.28
N THR A 475 -6.95 16.53 -5.44
CA THR A 475 -6.40 16.06 -6.72
C THR A 475 -6.54 14.57 -6.92
N ALA A 476 -6.80 13.83 -5.83
CA ALA A 476 -6.77 12.37 -5.83
C ALA A 476 -5.42 11.80 -6.32
N THR A 477 -4.34 12.54 -6.15
CA THR A 477 -2.94 12.12 -6.37
C THR A 477 -2.11 12.40 -5.13
N SER A 478 -0.82 12.13 -5.20
CA SER A 478 0.08 12.43 -4.10
C SER A 478 0.21 13.95 -3.88
N SER A 479 0.55 14.34 -2.65
CA SER A 479 0.82 15.72 -2.28
C SER A 479 2.11 16.22 -2.94
N ASN A 480 2.21 17.52 -3.21
CA ASN A 480 3.48 18.11 -3.62
C ASN A 480 4.38 18.31 -2.39
N PRO A 481 5.59 17.73 -2.34
CA PRO A 481 6.46 17.78 -1.17
C PRO A 481 6.91 19.21 -0.84
N ALA A 482 6.97 20.11 -1.83
CA ALA A 482 7.33 21.51 -1.62
C ALA A 482 6.28 22.29 -0.79
N ASN A 483 5.05 21.76 -0.69
CA ASN A 483 3.95 22.39 0.03
C ASN A 483 3.77 21.84 1.46
N LEU A 484 4.48 20.76 1.80
CA LEU A 484 4.41 20.13 3.11
C LEU A 484 5.57 20.59 3.97
N ILE A 485 5.30 20.76 5.27
CA ILE A 485 6.35 21.03 6.26
C ILE A 485 6.97 19.70 6.68
N PRO A 486 8.27 19.46 6.46
CA PRO A 486 8.90 18.21 6.85
C PRO A 486 8.91 18.05 8.38
N ALA A 487 8.73 16.82 8.85
CA ALA A 487 8.89 16.46 10.26
C ALA A 487 10.34 16.57 10.75
N ARG A 488 10.54 16.46 12.07
CA ARG A 488 11.85 16.38 12.73
C ARG A 488 11.94 15.14 13.59
N LEU A 489 13.05 14.42 13.49
CA LEU A 489 13.40 13.31 14.38
C LEU A 489 14.51 13.78 15.32
N LEU A 490 14.17 13.90 16.61
CA LEU A 490 15.06 14.38 17.65
C LEU A 490 15.60 13.17 18.43
N TRP A 491 16.91 13.02 18.52
CA TRP A 491 17.56 11.96 19.28
C TRP A 491 18.10 12.52 20.59
N PHE A 492 17.58 12.02 21.71
CA PHE A 492 18.03 12.32 23.05
C PHE A 492 18.82 11.15 23.66
N THR A 493 19.93 11.47 24.31
CA THR A 493 20.67 10.55 25.19
C THR A 493 20.63 11.09 26.60
N LYS A 494 20.53 10.22 27.59
CA LYS A 494 20.62 10.65 28.99
C LYS A 494 22.06 11.02 29.29
N SER A 495 22.27 12.13 29.99
CA SER A 495 23.61 12.50 30.44
C SER A 495 24.06 11.44 31.44
N ASN A 496 25.23 10.81 31.25
CA ASN A 496 25.83 9.96 32.27
C ASN A 496 25.91 10.78 33.57
N GLN A 497 25.28 10.30 34.64
CA GLN A 497 25.55 10.79 35.99
C GLN A 497 26.87 10.24 36.49
#